data_AF-A0A5B8XY99-F1
#
_entry.id   AF-A0A5B8XY99-F1
#
_cell.length_a   1.000
_cell.length_b   1.000
_cell.length_c   1.000
_cell.angle_alpha   90.00
_cell.angle_beta   90.00
_cell.angle_gamma   90.00
#
_symmetry.space_group_name_H-M   'P 1'
#
loop_
_entity.id
_entity.type
_entity.pdbx_description
1 polymer ?
#
loop_
_entity_poly.entity_id
_entity_poly.type
_entity_poly.pdbx_seq_one_letter_code
_entity_poly.pdbx_strand_id
1 'polypeptide(L)'
;MPDPNENFVWANGSYLWFGICGLEGGIDGYCRKTTGLTRELWDEFFELPQFARRRELALECLATGHSWAFRRSMGQLGITNLLHGILAGSIAKLTDGLILSDDSAWEWEKMPYTTDEFLAEFFVPERTADPRHRGWAEECLKNIARELTG
;
A
#
# COMPACT_ATOMS: atom_id res chain seq x y z
N MET A 1 3.83 -29.41 7.33
CA MET A 1 4.27 -28.07 6.89
C MET A 1 4.55 -28.16 5.41
N PRO A 2 4.18 -27.16 4.60
CA PRO A 2 4.55 -27.15 3.18
C PRO A 2 6.07 -27.17 3.01
N ASP A 3 6.55 -27.82 1.96
CA ASP A 3 7.97 -27.90 1.63
C ASP A 3 8.46 -26.50 1.20
N PRO A 4 9.51 -25.95 1.84
CA PRO A 4 10.04 -24.64 1.47
C PRO A 4 10.59 -24.56 0.04
N ASN A 5 10.79 -25.70 -0.64
CA ASN A 5 11.19 -25.77 -2.05
C ASN A 5 10.02 -25.96 -3.02
N GLU A 6 8.79 -26.13 -2.52
CA GLU A 6 7.61 -26.19 -3.37
C GLU A 6 7.26 -24.77 -3.84
N ASN A 7 7.02 -24.61 -5.15
CA ASN A 7 6.60 -23.32 -5.68
C ASN A 7 5.31 -22.89 -4.98
N PHE A 8 5.35 -21.74 -4.33
CA PHE A 8 4.15 -21.15 -3.75
C PHE A 8 3.20 -20.72 -4.87
N VAL A 9 2.06 -21.39 -4.99
CA VAL A 9 1.01 -21.06 -5.95
C VAL A 9 -0.12 -20.34 -5.24
N TRP A 10 -0.32 -19.07 -5.57
CA TRP A 10 -1.47 -18.31 -5.08
C TRP A 10 -2.75 -18.88 -5.69
N ALA A 11 -3.60 -19.50 -4.86
CA ALA A 11 -4.86 -20.05 -5.33
C ALA A 11 -5.81 -18.94 -5.81
N ASN A 12 -6.52 -19.20 -6.91
CA ASN A 12 -7.49 -18.25 -7.46
C ASN A 12 -8.58 -17.95 -6.42
N GLY A 13 -8.83 -16.66 -6.18
CA GLY A 13 -9.83 -16.20 -5.21
C GLY A 13 -9.37 -16.21 -3.75
N SER A 14 -8.12 -16.60 -3.48
CA SER A 14 -7.54 -16.50 -2.14
C SER A 14 -6.96 -15.10 -1.87
N TYR A 15 -6.95 -14.71 -0.60
CA TYR A 15 -6.35 -13.48 -0.11
C TYR A 15 -5.68 -13.74 1.24
N LEU A 16 -4.72 -12.90 1.61
CA LEU A 16 -4.17 -12.87 2.97
C LEU A 16 -5.04 -11.98 3.83
N TRP A 17 -5.32 -12.43 5.05
CA TRP A 17 -5.98 -11.61 6.05
C TRP A 17 -4.99 -11.19 7.13
N PHE A 18 -4.79 -9.89 7.27
CA PHE A 18 -3.97 -9.30 8.33
C PHE A 18 -4.89 -8.65 9.37
N GLY A 19 -4.82 -9.16 10.60
CA GLY A 19 -5.57 -8.64 11.74
C GLY A 19 -4.64 -8.32 12.91
N ILE A 20 -5.12 -7.47 13.80
CA ILE A 20 -4.45 -7.17 15.06
C ILE A 20 -5.18 -7.95 16.15
N CYS A 21 -4.43 -8.73 16.93
CA CYS A 21 -5.01 -9.57 17.98
C CYS A 21 -5.82 -8.71 18.95
N GLY A 22 -7.08 -9.10 19.20
CA GLY A 22 -7.99 -8.38 20.08
C GLY A 22 -8.79 -7.26 19.44
N LEU A 23 -8.58 -6.95 18.15
CA LEU A 23 -9.34 -5.93 17.42
C LEU A 23 -10.20 -6.55 16.31
N GLU A 24 -11.40 -5.99 16.13
CA GLU A 24 -12.24 -6.32 14.99
C GLU A 24 -11.75 -5.62 13.72
N GLY A 25 -11.94 -6.29 12.58
CA GLY A 25 -11.51 -5.81 11.29
C GLY A 25 -10.10 -6.26 10.92
N GLY A 26 -9.55 -5.66 9.86
CA GLY A 26 -8.31 -6.10 9.25
C GLY A 26 -8.15 -5.63 7.82
N ILE A 27 -7.16 -6.22 7.16
CA ILE A 27 -6.70 -5.84 5.83
C ILE A 27 -6.61 -7.09 4.98
N ASP A 28 -7.25 -7.06 3.82
CA ASP A 28 -7.13 -8.07 2.79
C ASP A 28 -5.98 -7.75 1.82
N GLY A 29 -5.08 -8.72 1.64
CA GLY A 29 -3.93 -8.63 0.73
C GLY A 29 -4.08 -9.57 -0.46
N TYR A 30 -3.87 -9.06 -1.67
CA TYR A 30 -3.98 -9.80 -2.92
C TYR A 30 -2.68 -9.73 -3.70
N CYS A 31 -2.25 -10.87 -4.25
CA CYS A 31 -1.30 -10.89 -5.35
C CYS A 31 -2.09 -10.92 -6.67
N ARG A 32 -1.86 -9.93 -7.54
CA ARG A 32 -2.54 -9.79 -8.84
C ARG A 32 -1.53 -9.98 -9.95
N LYS A 33 -1.95 -10.62 -11.04
CA LYS A 33 -1.14 -10.67 -12.26
C LYS A 33 -1.22 -9.33 -12.98
N THR A 34 -0.08 -8.84 -13.46
CA THR A 34 -0.03 -7.70 -14.38
C THR A 34 -0.62 -8.12 -15.72
N THR A 35 -1.72 -7.49 -16.11
CA THR A 35 -2.43 -7.76 -17.38
C THR A 35 -2.12 -6.67 -18.41
N GLY A 36 -2.65 -6.82 -19.64
CA GLY A 36 -2.63 -5.75 -20.64
C GLY A 36 -3.28 -4.47 -20.11
N LEU A 37 -4.44 -4.58 -19.45
CA LEU A 37 -5.14 -3.45 -18.84
C LEU A 37 -4.28 -2.75 -17.77
N THR A 38 -3.52 -3.50 -16.96
CA THR A 38 -2.59 -2.88 -15.99
C THR A 38 -1.53 -2.05 -16.69
N ARG A 39 -1.00 -2.52 -17.83
CA ARG A 39 0.01 -1.78 -18.59
C ARG A 39 -0.58 -0.53 -19.24
N GLU A 40 -1.77 -0.64 -19.83
CA GLU A 40 -2.51 0.50 -20.39
C GLU A 40 -2.75 1.61 -19.36
N LEU A 41 -3.17 1.24 -18.13
CA LEU A 41 -3.33 2.21 -17.04
C LEU A 41 -2.03 2.91 -16.67
N TRP A 42 -0.91 2.18 -16.64
CA TRP A 42 0.39 2.79 -16.38
C TRP A 42 0.88 3.67 -17.52
N ASP A 43 0.58 3.32 -18.77
CA ASP A 43 0.85 4.18 -19.92
C ASP A 43 0.11 5.51 -19.80
N GLU A 44 -1.16 5.50 -19.38
CA GLU A 44 -1.92 6.72 -19.07
C GLU A 44 -1.28 7.50 -17.90
N PHE A 45 -0.87 6.81 -16.83
CA PHE A 45 -0.20 7.47 -15.71
C PHE A 45 1.10 8.14 -16.14
N PHE A 46 1.88 7.58 -17.07
CA PHE A 46 3.13 8.18 -17.52
C PHE A 46 2.96 9.53 -18.25
N GLU A 47 1.75 9.89 -18.66
CA GLU A 47 1.44 11.24 -19.17
C GLU A 47 1.44 12.30 -18.05
N LEU A 48 1.39 11.88 -16.78
CA LEU A 48 1.47 12.76 -15.62
C LEU A 48 2.95 12.99 -15.20
N PRO A 49 3.40 14.23 -14.99
CA PRO A 49 4.81 14.53 -14.68
C PRO A 49 5.40 13.76 -13.49
N GLN A 50 4.62 13.57 -12.42
CA GLN A 50 5.05 12.87 -11.20
C GLN A 50 5.25 11.36 -11.41
N PHE A 51 4.62 10.77 -12.42
CA PHE A 51 4.79 9.38 -12.81
C PHE A 51 5.89 9.23 -13.87
N ALA A 52 5.98 10.16 -14.83
CA ALA A 52 7.02 10.16 -15.86
C ALA A 52 8.44 10.07 -15.28
N ARG A 53 8.71 10.79 -14.17
CA ARG A 53 10.01 10.75 -13.45
C ARG A 53 10.39 9.36 -12.89
N ARG A 54 9.44 8.43 -12.78
CA ARG A 54 9.63 7.07 -12.25
C ARG A 54 9.40 5.98 -13.31
N ARG A 55 9.29 6.36 -14.59
CA ARG A 55 8.89 5.45 -15.67
C ARG A 55 9.74 4.19 -15.76
N GLU A 56 11.06 4.32 -15.74
CA GLU A 56 11.97 3.19 -15.86
C GLU A 56 11.75 2.17 -14.73
N LEU A 57 11.77 2.63 -13.48
CA LEU A 57 11.51 1.79 -12.31
C LEU A 57 10.10 1.18 -12.32
N ALA A 58 9.09 1.92 -12.78
CA ALA A 58 7.74 1.39 -12.92
C ALA A 58 7.66 0.27 -13.98
N LEU A 59 8.36 0.42 -15.11
CA LEU A 59 8.45 -0.61 -16.14
C LEU A 59 9.17 -1.86 -15.62
N GLU A 60 10.22 -1.71 -14.81
CA GLU A 60 10.90 -2.82 -14.14
C GLU A 60 9.95 -3.54 -13.16
N CYS A 61 9.21 -2.80 -12.34
CA CYS A 61 8.19 -3.36 -11.45
C CYS A 61 7.13 -4.14 -12.24
N LEU A 62 6.63 -3.59 -13.36
CA LEU A 62 5.64 -4.23 -14.23
C LEU A 62 6.18 -5.47 -14.94
N ALA A 63 7.49 -5.56 -15.18
CA ALA A 63 8.13 -6.71 -15.81
C ALA A 63 8.13 -7.96 -14.93
N THR A 64 8.02 -7.81 -13.60
CA THR A 64 7.86 -8.94 -12.65
C THR A 64 6.56 -9.73 -12.87
N GLY A 65 5.59 -9.12 -13.57
CA GLY A 65 4.33 -9.76 -13.94
C GLY A 65 3.30 -9.87 -12.82
N HIS A 66 3.60 -9.34 -11.63
CA HIS A 66 2.69 -9.36 -10.49
C HIS A 66 2.72 -8.05 -9.71
N SER A 67 1.63 -7.73 -9.02
CA SER A 67 1.54 -6.62 -8.08
C SER A 67 0.83 -7.06 -6.80
N TRP A 68 1.09 -6.32 -5.72
CA TRP A 68 0.43 -6.52 -4.44
C TRP A 68 -0.57 -5.40 -4.20
N ALA A 69 -1.79 -5.78 -3.79
CA ALA A 69 -2.83 -4.83 -3.43
C ALA A 69 -3.29 -5.11 -2.01
N PHE A 70 -3.24 -4.09 -1.16
CA PHE A 70 -3.77 -4.14 0.20
C PHE A 70 -5.03 -3.29 0.26
N ARG A 71 -6.12 -3.87 0.74
CA ARG A 71 -7.40 -3.18 0.90
C ARG A 71 -7.79 -3.17 2.36
N ARG A 72 -8.39 -2.06 2.77
CA ARG A 72 -9.03 -1.88 4.07
C ARG A 72 -10.45 -1.36 3.85
N SER A 73 -11.32 -1.60 4.82
CA SER A 73 -12.66 -1.01 4.82
C SER A 73 -12.61 0.46 5.24
N MET A 74 -13.60 1.25 4.80
CA MET A 74 -13.80 2.61 5.30
C MET A 74 -14.16 2.59 6.79
N GLY A 75 -13.70 3.57 7.57
CA GLY A 75 -14.03 3.69 8.99
C GLY A 75 -13.30 2.71 9.92
N GLN A 76 -12.24 2.05 9.44
CA GLN A 76 -11.38 1.22 10.29
C GLN A 76 -10.59 2.05 11.30
N LEU A 77 -10.21 1.40 12.40
CA LEU A 77 -9.42 1.95 13.49
C LEU A 77 -8.10 2.58 13.01
N GLY A 78 -7.60 3.57 13.75
CA GLY A 78 -6.35 4.25 13.47
C GLY A 78 -5.16 3.29 13.34
N ILE A 79 -5.08 2.30 14.22
CA ILE A 79 -4.01 1.28 14.16
C ILE A 79 -4.11 0.39 12.91
N THR A 80 -5.33 0.08 12.43
CA THR A 80 -5.52 -0.66 11.18
C THR A 80 -5.09 0.17 9.98
N ASN A 81 -5.35 1.48 9.98
CA ASN A 81 -4.88 2.38 8.92
C ASN A 81 -3.34 2.50 8.92
N LEU A 82 -2.71 2.53 10.10
CA LEU A 82 -1.25 2.51 10.21
C LEU A 82 -0.67 1.18 9.68
N LEU A 83 -1.27 0.04 10.08
CA LEU A 83 -0.86 -1.28 9.59
C LEU A 83 -0.93 -1.39 8.06
N HIS A 84 -1.92 -0.77 7.43
CA HIS A 84 -2.08 -0.76 5.96
C HIS A 84 -0.86 -0.20 5.23
N GLY A 85 -0.35 0.95 5.65
CA GLY A 85 0.88 1.48 5.08
C GLY A 85 2.13 0.70 5.49
N ILE A 86 2.20 0.16 6.71
CA ILE A 86 3.32 -0.71 7.12
C ILE A 86 3.42 -1.93 6.19
N LEU A 87 2.29 -2.57 5.87
CA LEU A 87 2.26 -3.72 4.95
C LEU A 87 2.69 -3.32 3.53
N ALA A 88 2.15 -2.23 3.00
CA ALA A 88 2.53 -1.71 1.68
C ALA A 88 4.03 -1.37 1.61
N GLY A 89 4.54 -0.63 2.60
CA GLY A 89 5.95 -0.27 2.72
C GLY A 89 6.87 -1.48 2.90
N SER A 90 6.45 -2.48 3.68
CA SER A 90 7.24 -3.70 3.90
C SER A 90 7.38 -4.53 2.64
N ILE A 91 6.29 -4.73 1.88
CA ILE A 91 6.38 -5.44 0.60
C ILE A 91 7.22 -4.65 -0.39
N ALA A 92 7.00 -3.34 -0.51
CA ALA A 92 7.80 -2.51 -1.40
C ALA A 92 9.29 -2.56 -1.04
N LYS A 93 9.64 -2.63 0.27
CA LYS A 93 11.04 -2.81 0.69
C LYS A 93 11.62 -4.16 0.27
N LEU A 94 10.82 -5.23 0.40
CA LEU A 94 11.25 -6.59 0.10
C LEU A 94 11.40 -6.85 -1.41
N THR A 95 10.68 -6.10 -2.24
CA THR A 95 10.68 -6.28 -3.70
C THR A 95 11.36 -5.15 -4.45
N ASP A 96 11.94 -4.17 -3.76
CA ASP A 96 12.39 -2.89 -4.33
C ASP A 96 11.33 -2.24 -5.24
N GLY A 97 10.06 -2.35 -4.83
CA GLY A 97 8.90 -1.96 -5.63
C GLY A 97 8.47 -0.50 -5.43
N LEU A 98 7.55 -0.06 -6.30
CA LEU A 98 6.84 1.21 -6.15
C LEU A 98 5.49 1.03 -5.45
N ILE A 99 5.10 2.04 -4.69
CA ILE A 99 3.80 2.13 -4.02
C ILE A 99 2.93 3.13 -4.79
N LEU A 100 1.69 2.72 -5.07
CA LEU A 100 0.67 3.51 -5.73
C LEU A 100 -0.65 3.37 -4.98
N SER A 101 -1.38 4.48 -4.84
CA SER A 101 -2.78 4.52 -4.42
C SER A 101 -3.55 5.32 -5.47
N ASP A 102 -4.46 4.69 -6.19
CA ASP A 102 -5.27 5.29 -7.27
C ASP A 102 -6.62 5.83 -6.78
N ASP A 103 -7.00 5.52 -5.55
CA ASP A 103 -8.21 5.99 -4.87
C ASP A 103 -8.01 7.33 -4.13
N SER A 104 -6.86 7.99 -4.32
CA SER A 104 -6.45 9.19 -3.59
C SER A 104 -6.47 9.02 -2.06
N ALA A 105 -6.33 7.78 -1.55
CA ALA A 105 -6.29 7.54 -0.10
C ALA A 105 -5.08 8.18 0.60
N TRP A 106 -4.05 8.59 -0.17
CA TRP A 106 -2.89 9.33 0.31
C TRP A 106 -2.30 10.21 -0.81
N GLU A 107 -1.59 11.28 -0.43
CA GLU A 107 -0.88 12.30 -1.25
C GLU A 107 -0.66 11.96 -2.75
N TRP A 108 -1.72 12.06 -3.57
CA TRP A 108 -1.69 11.67 -4.99
C TRP A 108 -0.60 12.37 -5.80
N GLU A 109 -0.40 13.66 -5.54
CA GLU A 109 0.60 14.50 -6.22
C GLU A 109 2.05 14.01 -6.02
N LYS A 110 2.29 13.17 -5.01
CA LYS A 110 3.60 12.61 -4.70
C LYS A 110 3.79 11.18 -5.20
N MET A 111 2.72 10.53 -5.68
CA MET A 111 2.77 9.18 -6.23
C MET A 111 3.56 9.13 -7.56
N PRO A 112 4.04 7.94 -7.95
CA PRO A 112 4.22 6.77 -7.10
C PRO A 112 5.41 6.97 -6.15
N TYR A 113 5.35 6.37 -4.97
CA TYR A 113 6.43 6.44 -4.00
C TYR A 113 7.40 5.28 -4.13
N THR A 114 8.69 5.56 -3.94
CA THR A 114 9.63 4.54 -3.46
C THR A 114 9.35 4.21 -2.00
N THR A 115 9.84 3.07 -1.53
CA THR A 115 9.67 2.67 -0.13
C THR A 115 10.19 3.72 0.85
N ASP A 116 11.38 4.25 0.64
CA ASP A 116 12.00 5.18 1.59
C ASP A 116 11.24 6.52 1.64
N GLU A 117 10.73 7.00 0.49
CA GLU A 117 9.88 8.19 0.45
C GLU A 117 8.53 7.93 1.14
N PHE A 118 7.91 6.78 0.89
CA PHE A 118 6.63 6.43 1.51
C PHE A 118 6.75 6.34 3.03
N LEU A 119 7.75 5.62 3.56
CA LEU A 119 7.96 5.49 5.00
C LEU A 119 8.37 6.81 5.67
N ALA A 120 8.95 7.75 4.92
CA ALA A 120 9.30 9.07 5.43
C ALA A 120 8.08 10.00 5.58
N GLU A 121 6.95 9.70 4.93
CA GLU A 121 5.78 10.58 4.87
C GLU A 121 4.47 9.95 5.35
N PHE A 122 4.27 8.64 5.13
CA PHE A 122 3.04 7.95 5.49
C PHE A 122 2.85 7.99 7.01
N PHE A 123 1.69 8.48 7.45
CA PHE A 123 1.39 8.65 8.88
C PHE A 123 2.43 9.52 9.64
N VAL A 124 3.08 10.46 8.95
CA VAL A 124 3.93 11.50 9.56
C VAL A 124 3.28 12.88 9.34
N PRO A 125 2.34 13.31 10.20
CA PRO A 125 1.52 14.52 9.99
C PRO A 125 2.31 15.78 9.66
N GLU A 126 3.49 15.94 10.25
CA GLU A 126 4.37 17.10 10.07
C GLU A 126 4.94 17.19 8.65
N ARG A 127 4.92 16.08 7.89
CA ARG A 127 5.43 15.97 6.51
C ARG A 127 4.35 15.78 5.46
N THR A 128 3.12 15.50 5.88
CA THR A 128 1.94 15.41 5.00
C THR A 128 1.55 16.81 4.53
N ALA A 129 1.41 17.05 3.23
CA ALA A 129 1.09 18.39 2.71
C ALA A 129 -0.42 18.67 2.73
N ASP A 130 -1.27 17.72 2.34
CA ASP A 130 -2.73 17.88 2.38
C ASP A 130 -3.23 17.99 3.83
N PRO A 131 -3.89 19.10 4.21
CA PRO A 131 -4.42 19.29 5.56
C PRO A 131 -5.43 18.20 5.98
N ARG A 132 -6.16 17.61 5.03
CA ARG A 132 -7.13 16.54 5.30
C ARG A 132 -6.43 15.25 5.67
N HIS A 133 -5.41 14.85 4.90
CA HIS A 133 -4.59 13.68 5.23
C HIS A 133 -3.83 13.88 6.53
N ARG A 134 -3.30 15.09 6.78
CA ARG A 134 -2.65 15.45 8.05
C ARG A 134 -3.59 15.28 9.24
N GLY A 135 -4.75 15.94 9.19
CA GLY A 135 -5.73 15.88 10.28
C GLY A 135 -6.22 14.45 10.54
N TRP A 136 -6.47 13.69 9.47
CA TRP A 136 -6.85 12.28 9.57
C TRP A 136 -5.74 11.42 10.20
N ALA A 137 -4.48 11.59 9.79
CA ALA A 137 -3.34 10.87 10.36
C ALA A 137 -3.15 11.22 11.85
N GLU A 138 -3.24 12.50 12.23
CA GLU A 138 -3.19 12.90 13.63
C GLU A 138 -4.30 12.28 14.47
N GLU A 139 -5.53 12.27 13.96
CA GLU A 139 -6.66 11.67 14.65
C GLU A 139 -6.47 10.17 14.85
N CYS A 140 -6.03 9.47 13.79
CA CYS A 140 -5.69 8.05 13.88
C CYS A 140 -4.63 7.82 14.95
N LEU A 141 -3.49 8.53 14.88
CA LEU A 141 -2.37 8.36 15.82
C LEU A 141 -2.76 8.65 17.27
N LYS A 142 -3.57 9.69 17.53
CA LYS A 142 -4.06 10.03 18.88
C LYS A 142 -4.94 8.91 19.46
N ASN A 143 -5.69 8.20 18.62
CA ASN A 143 -6.63 7.18 19.05
C ASN A 143 -6.00 5.80 19.24
N ILE A 144 -4.86 5.49 18.61
CA ILE A 144 -4.20 4.17 18.66
C ILE A 144 -4.04 3.64 20.09
N ALA A 145 -3.57 4.48 21.02
CA ALA A 145 -3.33 4.03 22.40
C ALA A 145 -4.62 3.54 23.08
N ARG A 146 -5.74 4.22 22.83
CA ARG A 146 -7.07 3.82 23.34
C ARG A 146 -7.58 2.58 22.63
N GLU A 147 -7.40 2.51 21.30
CA GLU A 147 -7.82 1.37 20.49
C GLU A 147 -7.14 0.08 20.95
N LEU A 148 -5.87 0.13 21.34
CA LEU A 148 -5.11 -1.05 21.78
C LEU A 148 -5.44 -1.51 23.20
N THR A 149 -6.04 -0.67 24.04
CA THR A 149 -6.33 -1.00 25.45
C THR A 149 -7.78 -1.39 25.72
N GLY A 150 -8.71 -1.07 24.81
CA GLY A 150 -10.15 -1.22 25.03
C GLY A 150 -10.73 -0.07 25.86
#